data_AF-A0A970NHD2-F1
#
_entry.id   AF-A0A970NHD2-F1
#
_cell.length_a   1.000
_cell.length_b   1.000
_cell.length_c   1.000
_cell.angle_alpha   90.00
_cell.angle_beta   90.00
_cell.angle_gamma   90.00
#
_symmetry.space_group_name_H-M   'P 1'
#
loop_
_entity.id
_entity.type
_entity.pdbx_description
1 polymer ?
#
loop_
_entity_poly.entity_id
_entity_poly.type
_entity_poly.pdbx_seq_one_letter_code
_entity_poly.pdbx_strand_id
1 'polypeptide(L)'
;MNEWLFPKITDYFDNQQRNTIFEYSQMLGFSLQEKKEQALLDIKTAMFEHTAILNDEQLTYAAFIIADDIYKSANEISLFNLYISEYLEASAGAFYQILNQRGFVLHYLANNLYAGTAGAGMIRPLQFFRYFFLPAGIKYICPHEIALELMKRDGLTVQDYDANIAQYLDEARLVGNSVIEKCHENNDHYFNLQIDGEKSNFAPSLARVGEDNVITVFRSEPPMAGTSCDVLFPGAEIDMKGAN
;
A
#
# COMPACT_ATOMS: atom_id res chain seq x y z
N MET A 1 5.93 -25.97 -17.93
CA MET A 1 6.15 -24.51 -17.99
C MET A 1 5.31 -23.95 -16.87
N ASN A 2 5.90 -23.16 -15.95
CA ASN A 2 5.15 -22.60 -14.82
C ASN A 2 4.11 -21.60 -15.38
N GLU A 3 2.82 -21.87 -15.18
CA GLU A 3 1.71 -21.03 -15.69
C GLU A 3 1.71 -19.65 -15.03
N TRP A 4 2.27 -19.55 -13.82
CA TRP A 4 2.33 -18.33 -13.02
C TRP A 4 3.68 -17.62 -13.10
N LEU A 5 4.55 -17.95 -14.06
CA LEU A 5 5.76 -17.20 -14.36
C LEU A 5 5.49 -16.24 -15.52
N PHE A 6 5.20 -14.98 -15.21
CA PHE A 6 4.93 -13.96 -16.22
C PHE A 6 6.22 -13.38 -16.78
N PRO A 7 6.18 -12.72 -17.95
CA PRO A 7 7.38 -12.14 -18.56
C PRO A 7 8.06 -11.08 -17.70
N LYS A 8 7.28 -10.24 -16.99
CA LYS A 8 7.81 -9.18 -16.12
C LYS A 8 7.17 -9.23 -14.74
N ILE A 9 7.92 -8.77 -13.74
CA ILE A 9 7.43 -8.67 -12.36
C ILE A 9 6.24 -7.71 -12.22
N THR A 10 6.17 -6.67 -13.04
CA THR A 10 5.05 -5.72 -13.04
C THR A 10 3.76 -6.31 -13.59
N ASP A 11 3.83 -7.38 -14.40
CA ASP A 11 2.64 -7.99 -15.03
C ASP A 11 1.70 -8.64 -14.00
N TYR A 12 2.20 -8.92 -12.79
CA TYR A 12 1.38 -9.41 -11.67
C TYR A 12 0.47 -8.31 -11.11
N PHE A 13 0.88 -7.05 -11.24
CA PHE A 13 0.24 -5.94 -10.56
C PHE A 13 -0.37 -4.91 -11.50
N ASP A 14 -0.16 -5.04 -12.82
CA ASP A 14 -0.66 -4.07 -13.81
C ASP A 14 -2.06 -3.60 -13.44
N ASN A 15 -2.21 -2.28 -13.35
CA ASN A 15 -3.48 -1.60 -13.19
C ASN A 15 -3.56 -0.40 -14.17
N GLN A 16 -2.73 -0.40 -15.22
CA GLN A 16 -2.77 0.58 -16.30
C GLN A 16 -3.68 0.12 -17.43
N GLN A 17 -3.62 -1.15 -17.81
CA GLN A 17 -4.45 -1.70 -18.89
C GLN A 17 -5.61 -2.55 -18.38
N ARG A 18 -5.38 -3.25 -17.28
CA ARG A 18 -6.26 -4.32 -16.76
C ARG A 18 -5.96 -4.46 -15.28
N ASN A 19 -6.94 -4.60 -14.38
CA ASN A 19 -6.69 -4.77 -12.95
C ASN A 19 -6.30 -6.24 -12.65
N THR A 20 -5.04 -6.58 -12.83
CA THR A 20 -4.55 -7.97 -12.77
C THR A 20 -4.66 -8.55 -11.36
N ILE A 21 -4.46 -7.74 -10.33
CA ILE A 21 -4.62 -8.15 -8.92
C ILE A 21 -6.03 -8.71 -8.71
N PHE A 22 -7.06 -7.98 -9.15
CA PHE A 22 -8.43 -8.44 -9.04
C PHE A 22 -8.66 -9.73 -9.83
N GLU A 23 -8.24 -9.76 -11.09
CA GLU A 23 -8.55 -10.90 -11.97
C GLU A 23 -7.82 -12.19 -11.59
N TYR A 24 -6.53 -12.12 -11.29
CA TYR A 24 -5.78 -13.29 -10.87
C TYR A 24 -6.23 -13.78 -9.49
N SER A 25 -6.65 -12.89 -8.60
CA SER A 25 -7.31 -13.31 -7.36
C SER A 25 -8.63 -14.05 -7.62
N GLN A 26 -9.44 -13.62 -8.60
CA GLN A 26 -10.65 -14.37 -8.98
C GLN A 26 -10.30 -15.75 -9.54
N MET A 27 -9.28 -15.83 -10.40
CA MET A 27 -8.84 -17.11 -10.96
C MET A 27 -8.42 -18.11 -9.87
N LEU A 28 -7.72 -17.63 -8.84
CA LEU A 28 -7.40 -18.43 -7.65
C LEU A 28 -8.67 -18.85 -6.90
N GLY A 29 -9.62 -17.92 -6.71
CA GLY A 29 -10.87 -18.18 -5.99
C GLY A 29 -11.78 -19.23 -6.64
N PHE A 30 -11.75 -19.33 -7.97
CA PHE A 30 -12.52 -20.35 -8.72
C PHE A 30 -11.77 -21.68 -8.91
N SER A 31 -10.52 -21.76 -8.45
CA SER A 31 -9.71 -22.97 -8.56
C SER A 31 -10.00 -23.98 -7.45
N LEU A 32 -9.78 -25.26 -7.73
CA LEU A 32 -9.77 -26.30 -6.69
C LEU A 32 -8.65 -26.01 -5.69
N GLN A 33 -8.85 -26.36 -4.42
CA GLN A 33 -7.93 -26.02 -3.33
C GLN A 33 -6.47 -26.42 -3.62
N GLU A 34 -6.21 -27.65 -4.08
CA GLU A 34 -4.86 -28.11 -4.43
C GLU A 34 -4.21 -27.27 -5.54
N LYS A 35 -5.00 -26.87 -6.56
CA LYS A 35 -4.52 -26.00 -7.64
C LYS A 35 -4.25 -24.59 -7.12
N LYS A 36 -5.07 -24.08 -6.20
CA LYS A 36 -4.87 -22.78 -5.57
C LYS A 36 -3.57 -22.76 -4.78
N GLU A 37 -3.33 -23.77 -3.95
CA GLU A 37 -2.11 -23.90 -3.15
C GLU A 37 -0.86 -23.96 -4.02
N GLN A 38 -0.89 -24.77 -5.09
CA GLN A 38 0.21 -24.83 -6.04
C GLN A 38 0.43 -23.49 -6.76
N ALA A 39 -0.64 -22.82 -7.19
CA ALA A 39 -0.57 -21.51 -7.83
C ALA A 39 0.06 -20.44 -6.93
N LEU A 40 -0.33 -20.38 -5.65
CA LEU A 40 0.26 -19.45 -4.68
C LEU A 40 1.77 -19.72 -4.47
N LEU A 41 2.17 -21.00 -4.41
CA LEU A 41 3.58 -21.37 -4.33
C LEU A 41 4.36 -20.99 -5.61
N ASP A 42 3.76 -21.18 -6.78
CA ASP A 42 4.35 -20.86 -8.07
C ASP A 42 4.53 -19.34 -8.23
N ILE A 43 3.54 -18.53 -7.83
CA ILE A 43 3.62 -17.06 -7.81
C ILE A 43 4.76 -16.61 -6.89
N LYS A 44 4.83 -17.16 -5.68
CA LYS A 44 5.90 -16.84 -4.72
C LYS A 44 7.28 -17.18 -5.29
N THR A 45 7.41 -18.33 -5.93
CA THR A 45 8.65 -18.76 -6.60
C THR A 45 9.03 -17.79 -7.72
N ALA A 46 8.07 -17.36 -8.54
CA ALA A 46 8.31 -16.39 -9.59
C ALA A 46 8.79 -15.03 -9.06
N MET A 47 8.33 -14.59 -7.88
CA MET A 47 8.85 -13.37 -7.23
C MET A 47 10.34 -13.50 -6.90
N PHE A 48 10.80 -14.67 -6.41
CA PHE A 48 12.22 -14.93 -6.19
C PHE A 48 13.01 -14.92 -7.50
N GLU A 49 12.49 -15.56 -8.55
CA GLU A 49 13.16 -15.62 -9.85
C GLU A 49 13.31 -14.23 -10.49
N HIS A 50 12.24 -13.43 -10.48
CA HIS A 50 12.28 -12.08 -11.00
C HIS A 50 13.23 -11.18 -10.20
N THR A 51 13.15 -11.19 -8.87
CA THR A 51 13.98 -10.31 -8.04
C THR A 51 15.46 -10.70 -8.05
N ALA A 52 15.80 -11.97 -8.28
CA ALA A 52 17.18 -12.46 -8.36
C ALA A 52 17.98 -11.83 -9.52
N ILE A 53 17.31 -11.40 -10.59
CA ILE A 53 17.96 -10.78 -11.76
C ILE A 53 17.91 -9.25 -11.75
N LEU A 54 17.18 -8.64 -10.80
CA LEU A 54 17.08 -7.17 -10.69
C LEU A 54 18.23 -6.63 -9.83
N ASN A 55 18.92 -5.60 -10.34
CA ASN A 55 19.86 -4.82 -9.53
C ASN A 55 19.11 -3.93 -8.49
N ASP A 56 19.85 -3.23 -7.63
CA ASP A 56 19.26 -2.37 -6.57
C ASP A 56 18.39 -1.26 -7.13
N GLU A 57 18.86 -0.58 -8.17
CA GLU A 57 18.09 0.46 -8.84
C GLU A 57 16.75 -0.10 -9.36
N GLN A 58 16.78 -1.14 -10.19
CA GLN A 58 15.59 -1.77 -10.76
C GLN A 58 14.63 -2.30 -9.69
N LEU A 59 15.15 -2.83 -8.58
CA LEU A 59 14.34 -3.32 -7.47
C LEU A 59 13.61 -2.15 -6.76
N THR A 60 14.28 -1.02 -6.55
CA THR A 60 13.65 0.18 -5.97
C THR A 60 12.59 0.78 -6.90
N TYR A 61 12.82 0.77 -8.22
CA TYR A 61 11.80 1.15 -9.21
C TYR A 61 10.58 0.22 -9.17
N ALA A 62 10.80 -1.10 -9.15
CA ALA A 62 9.72 -2.05 -9.06
C ALA A 62 8.88 -1.85 -7.78
N ALA A 63 9.52 -1.51 -6.65
CA ALA A 63 8.83 -1.32 -5.39
C ALA A 63 7.74 -0.24 -5.47
N PHE A 64 8.07 0.99 -5.91
CA PHE A 64 7.04 2.02 -5.95
C PHE A 64 5.94 1.71 -6.97
N ILE A 65 6.28 1.11 -8.13
CA ILE A 65 5.30 0.72 -9.15
C ILE A 65 4.30 -0.26 -8.56
N ILE A 66 4.78 -1.31 -7.87
CA ILE A 66 3.94 -2.33 -7.25
C ILE A 66 3.02 -1.71 -6.19
N ALA A 67 3.55 -0.86 -5.29
CA ALA A 67 2.69 -0.19 -4.30
C ALA A 67 1.65 0.74 -4.93
N ASP A 68 2.03 1.46 -5.99
CA ASP A 68 1.13 2.37 -6.69
C ASP A 68 0.00 1.63 -7.39
N ASP A 69 0.31 0.51 -8.06
CA ASP A 69 -0.72 -0.31 -8.72
C ASP A 69 -1.60 -1.07 -7.71
N ILE A 70 -1.06 -1.48 -6.54
CA ILE A 70 -1.89 -1.96 -5.42
C ILE A 70 -2.88 -0.88 -4.99
N TYR A 71 -2.41 0.37 -4.83
CA TYR A 71 -3.27 1.48 -4.42
C TYR A 71 -4.36 1.75 -5.47
N LYS A 72 -4.01 1.79 -6.76
CA LYS A 72 -4.95 1.95 -7.88
C LYS A 72 -5.97 0.82 -7.90
N SER A 73 -5.53 -0.43 -7.81
CA SER A 73 -6.42 -1.59 -7.76
C SER A 73 -7.40 -1.50 -6.59
N ALA A 74 -6.92 -1.16 -5.38
CA ALA A 74 -7.76 -1.01 -4.20
C ALA A 74 -8.84 0.09 -4.35
N ASN A 75 -8.59 1.10 -5.18
CA ASN A 75 -9.56 2.16 -5.50
C ASN A 75 -10.55 1.74 -6.59
N GLU A 76 -10.20 0.81 -7.47
CA GLU A 76 -11.03 0.40 -8.60
C GLU A 76 -11.90 -0.83 -8.34
N ILE A 77 -11.50 -1.73 -7.42
CA ILE A 77 -12.23 -3.00 -7.23
C ILE A 77 -13.71 -2.77 -6.87
N SER A 78 -14.60 -3.51 -7.53
CA SER A 78 -16.05 -3.47 -7.28
C SER A 78 -16.46 -4.32 -6.07
N LEU A 79 -15.68 -5.34 -5.73
CA LEU A 79 -15.94 -6.24 -4.61
C LEU A 79 -14.62 -6.73 -3.99
N PHE A 80 -14.50 -6.61 -2.67
CA PHE A 80 -13.41 -7.24 -1.94
C PHE A 80 -13.71 -8.72 -1.66
N ASN A 81 -12.69 -9.57 -1.73
CA ASN A 81 -12.76 -10.97 -1.33
C ASN A 81 -11.39 -11.41 -0.78
N LEU A 82 -11.37 -12.52 -0.03
CA LEU A 82 -10.17 -13.00 0.64
C LEU A 82 -9.06 -13.47 -0.32
N TYR A 83 -9.41 -13.87 -1.55
CA TYR A 83 -8.43 -14.31 -2.54
C TYR A 83 -7.52 -13.16 -3.00
N ILE A 84 -7.97 -11.91 -2.88
CA ILE A 84 -7.13 -10.72 -3.14
C ILE A 84 -5.96 -10.71 -2.15
N SER A 85 -6.25 -10.93 -0.86
CA SER A 85 -5.23 -10.95 0.18
C SER A 85 -4.27 -12.12 0.00
N GLU A 86 -4.76 -13.32 -0.33
CA GLU A 86 -3.90 -14.49 -0.62
C GLU A 86 -2.98 -14.25 -1.83
N TYR A 87 -3.53 -13.65 -2.90
CA TYR A 87 -2.75 -13.29 -4.09
C TYR A 87 -1.66 -12.26 -3.77
N LEU A 88 -2.00 -11.20 -3.02
CA LEU A 88 -1.08 -10.15 -2.63
C LEU A 88 0.00 -10.67 -1.68
N GLU A 89 -0.31 -11.60 -0.79
CA GLU A 89 0.67 -12.24 0.09
C GLU A 89 1.68 -13.07 -0.70
N ALA A 90 1.21 -13.89 -1.65
CA ALA A 90 2.09 -14.69 -2.50
C ALA A 90 2.94 -13.86 -3.46
N SER A 91 2.42 -12.72 -3.94
CA SER A 91 3.09 -11.83 -4.91
C SER A 91 3.83 -10.69 -4.21
N ALA A 92 3.14 -9.58 -3.92
CA ALA A 92 3.74 -8.39 -3.32
C ALA A 92 4.40 -8.70 -1.96
N GLY A 93 3.79 -9.53 -1.10
CA GLY A 93 4.36 -9.92 0.18
C GLY A 93 5.73 -10.59 0.03
N ALA A 94 5.87 -11.51 -0.93
CA ALA A 94 7.16 -12.11 -1.26
C ALA A 94 8.16 -11.08 -1.82
N PHE A 95 7.71 -10.17 -2.68
CA PHE A 95 8.55 -9.10 -3.22
C PHE A 95 9.08 -8.17 -2.11
N TYR A 96 8.22 -7.64 -1.24
CA TYR A 96 8.61 -6.72 -0.18
C TYR A 96 9.45 -7.39 0.90
N GLN A 97 9.24 -8.69 1.16
CA GLN A 97 10.15 -9.47 1.99
C GLN A 97 11.58 -9.46 1.41
N ILE A 98 11.72 -9.66 0.10
CA ILE A 98 13.03 -9.67 -0.58
C ILE A 98 13.63 -8.26 -0.61
N LEU A 99 12.81 -7.22 -0.85
CA LEU A 99 13.24 -5.82 -0.80
C LEU A 99 13.83 -5.46 0.58
N ASN A 100 13.16 -5.86 1.66
CA ASN A 100 13.66 -5.67 3.02
C ASN A 100 14.97 -6.44 3.27
N GLN A 101 15.06 -7.69 2.81
CA GLN A 101 16.30 -8.49 2.92
C GLN A 101 17.48 -7.87 2.16
N ARG A 102 17.20 -7.15 1.06
CA ARG A 102 18.18 -6.35 0.30
C ARG A 102 18.54 -5.02 0.98
N GLY A 103 17.90 -4.72 2.12
CA GLY A 103 18.17 -3.54 2.95
C GLY A 103 17.28 -2.33 2.65
N PHE A 104 16.37 -2.40 1.67
CA PHE A 104 15.55 -1.27 1.24
C PHE A 104 14.17 -1.27 1.92
N VAL A 105 13.64 -0.06 2.17
CA VAL A 105 12.29 0.15 2.69
C VAL A 105 11.49 1.11 1.83
N LEU A 106 10.16 0.99 1.87
CA LEU A 106 9.24 1.82 1.11
C LEU A 106 8.35 2.60 2.07
N HIS A 107 8.40 3.92 1.96
CA HIS A 107 7.51 4.86 2.64
C HIS A 107 6.60 5.51 1.60
N TYR A 108 5.40 4.94 1.42
CA TYR A 108 4.42 5.44 0.46
C TYR A 108 3.47 6.42 1.15
N LEU A 109 3.43 7.67 0.68
CA LEU A 109 2.65 8.76 1.25
C LEU A 109 1.57 9.18 0.26
N ALA A 110 0.32 9.17 0.69
CA ALA A 110 -0.81 9.55 -0.15
C ALA A 110 -1.67 10.60 0.55
N ASN A 111 -1.97 11.69 -0.16
CA ASN A 111 -3.01 12.62 0.25
C ASN A 111 -4.11 12.62 -0.80
N ASN A 112 -5.31 12.22 -0.40
CA ASN A 112 -6.42 12.12 -1.34
C ASN A 112 -7.75 12.50 -0.70
N LEU A 113 -8.68 12.93 -1.55
CA LEU A 113 -10.05 13.25 -1.18
C LEU A 113 -10.96 12.07 -1.52
N TYR A 114 -11.80 11.70 -0.57
CA TYR A 114 -12.82 10.68 -0.75
C TYR A 114 -14.19 11.34 -0.64
N ALA A 115 -14.91 11.42 -1.76
CA ALA A 115 -16.22 12.06 -1.80
C ALA A 115 -17.28 11.17 -1.14
N GLY A 116 -18.09 11.74 -0.25
CA GLY A 116 -19.26 11.09 0.34
C GLY A 116 -19.13 10.83 1.84
N THR A 117 -20.16 10.22 2.42
CA THR A 117 -20.20 9.85 3.84
C THR A 117 -19.35 8.61 4.13
N ALA A 118 -19.16 8.32 5.42
CA ALA A 118 -18.54 7.11 5.93
C ALA A 118 -18.93 5.81 5.19
N GLY A 119 -20.17 5.75 4.70
CA GLY A 119 -20.72 4.59 3.98
C GLY A 119 -20.21 4.40 2.56
N ALA A 120 -20.33 5.41 1.69
CA ALA A 120 -20.08 5.23 0.24
C ALA A 120 -18.68 5.66 -0.20
N GLY A 121 -18.19 6.80 0.31
CA GLY A 121 -16.90 7.36 -0.08
C GLY A 121 -15.73 6.79 0.69
N MET A 122 -15.94 6.59 1.98
CA MET A 122 -14.87 6.27 2.94
C MET A 122 -14.69 4.78 3.18
N ILE A 123 -15.54 3.92 2.62
CA ILE A 123 -15.46 2.47 2.84
C ILE A 123 -14.08 1.92 2.44
N ARG A 124 -13.50 2.42 1.35
CA ARG A 124 -12.20 1.96 0.86
C ARG A 124 -11.07 2.27 1.85
N PRO A 125 -10.83 3.55 2.22
CA PRO A 125 -9.77 3.87 3.18
C PRO A 125 -10.02 3.39 4.60
N LEU A 126 -11.28 3.22 5.02
CA LEU A 126 -11.59 2.80 6.40
C LEU A 126 -11.73 1.29 6.59
N GLN A 127 -11.99 0.54 5.52
CA GLN A 127 -12.27 -0.89 5.62
C GLN A 127 -11.45 -1.75 4.67
N PHE A 128 -11.10 -1.30 3.47
CA PHE A 128 -10.51 -2.17 2.44
C PHE A 128 -9.00 -2.04 2.30
N PHE A 129 -8.44 -0.83 2.32
CA PHE A 129 -7.02 -0.64 2.02
C PHE A 129 -6.08 -1.46 2.91
N ARG A 130 -6.39 -1.60 4.21
CA ARG A 130 -5.63 -2.49 5.10
C ARG A 130 -5.50 -3.92 4.57
N TYR A 131 -6.54 -4.47 3.92
CA TYR A 131 -6.54 -5.83 3.39
C TYR A 131 -5.82 -5.98 2.04
N PHE A 132 -5.39 -4.87 1.43
CA PHE A 132 -4.50 -4.86 0.29
C PHE A 132 -3.04 -4.72 0.74
N PHE A 133 -2.75 -3.72 1.57
CA PHE A 133 -1.38 -3.40 1.94
C PHE A 133 -0.78 -4.39 2.95
N LEU A 134 -1.54 -4.81 3.96
CA LEU A 134 -1.03 -5.70 4.99
C LEU A 134 -0.52 -7.05 4.43
N PRO A 135 -1.26 -7.80 3.60
CA PRO A 135 -0.73 -9.03 2.99
C PRO A 135 0.44 -8.76 2.04
N ALA A 136 0.50 -7.58 1.42
CA ALA A 136 1.67 -7.16 0.64
C ALA A 136 2.92 -6.89 1.49
N GLY A 137 2.87 -7.02 2.82
CA GLY A 137 3.99 -6.69 3.70
C GLY A 137 4.17 -5.19 3.93
N ILE A 138 3.16 -4.38 3.61
CA ILE A 138 3.15 -2.93 3.78
C ILE A 138 2.18 -2.57 4.90
N LYS A 139 2.67 -1.94 5.97
CA LYS A 139 1.80 -1.48 7.05
C LYS A 139 0.89 -0.34 6.57
N TYR A 140 -0.41 -0.48 6.76
CA TYR A 140 -1.36 0.59 6.43
C TYR A 140 -1.56 1.52 7.64
N ILE A 141 -1.36 2.82 7.42
CA ILE A 141 -1.45 3.85 8.45
C ILE A 141 -2.39 4.93 7.93
N CYS A 142 -3.55 5.10 8.58
CA CYS A 142 -4.52 6.13 8.22
C CYS A 142 -5.17 6.67 9.50
N PRO A 143 -4.97 7.96 9.86
CA PRO A 143 -5.55 8.52 11.07
C PRO A 143 -7.08 8.38 11.15
N HIS A 144 -7.78 8.45 10.02
CA HIS A 144 -9.24 8.28 9.99
C HIS A 144 -9.68 6.84 10.30
N GLU A 145 -8.89 5.85 9.84
CA GLU A 145 -9.12 4.44 10.15
C GLU A 145 -8.82 4.14 11.62
N ILE A 146 -7.73 4.68 12.15
CA ILE A 146 -7.36 4.58 13.58
C ILE A 146 -8.45 5.25 14.44
N ALA A 147 -8.92 6.43 14.07
CA ALA A 147 -9.98 7.14 14.76
C ALA A 147 -11.28 6.33 14.79
N LEU A 148 -11.65 5.67 13.69
CA LEU A 148 -12.80 4.77 13.66
C LEU A 148 -12.63 3.60 14.64
N GLU A 149 -11.42 3.06 14.82
CA GLU A 149 -11.16 2.04 15.84
C GLU A 149 -11.24 2.59 17.28
N LEU A 150 -10.82 3.83 17.52
CA LEU A 150 -11.02 4.50 18.82
C LEU A 150 -12.51 4.72 19.10
N MET A 151 -13.26 5.23 18.13
CA MET A 151 -14.72 5.39 18.20
C MET A 151 -15.43 4.09 18.56
N LYS A 152 -15.05 2.97 17.91
CA LYS A 152 -15.62 1.65 18.21
C LYS A 152 -15.38 1.19 19.64
N ARG A 153 -14.22 1.54 20.24
CA ARG A 153 -13.92 1.22 21.64
C ARG A 153 -14.84 1.96 22.61
N ASP A 154 -15.31 3.13 22.21
CA ASP A 154 -16.29 3.94 22.96
C ASP A 154 -17.75 3.55 22.66
N GLY A 155 -17.97 2.49 21.87
CA GLY A 155 -19.29 1.97 21.54
C GLY A 155 -19.97 2.67 20.35
N LEU A 156 -19.26 3.51 19.62
CA LEU A 156 -19.74 4.14 18.39
C LEU A 156 -19.57 3.20 17.18
N THR A 157 -20.35 3.45 16.14
CA THR A 157 -20.37 2.65 14.91
C THR A 157 -19.89 3.46 13.71
N VAL A 158 -19.72 2.81 12.56
CA VAL A 158 -19.38 3.52 11.30
C VAL A 158 -20.47 4.52 10.89
N GLN A 159 -21.72 4.30 11.30
CA GLN A 159 -22.82 5.23 11.06
C GLN A 159 -22.66 6.54 11.84
N ASP A 160 -21.93 6.52 12.94
CA ASP A 160 -21.67 7.69 13.79
C ASP A 160 -20.42 8.48 13.36
N TYR A 161 -19.70 7.99 12.34
CA TYR A 161 -18.41 8.52 11.91
C TYR A 161 -18.46 10.00 11.57
N ASP A 162 -19.34 10.43 10.65
CA ASP A 162 -19.37 11.82 10.16
C ASP A 162 -19.65 12.82 11.29
N ALA A 163 -20.39 12.42 12.32
CA ALA A 163 -20.76 13.28 13.45
C ALA A 163 -19.68 13.38 14.53
N ASN A 164 -18.80 12.38 14.66
CA ASN A 164 -17.89 12.26 15.81
C ASN A 164 -16.40 12.28 15.43
N ILE A 165 -16.04 12.00 14.17
CA ILE A 165 -14.65 11.81 13.73
C ILE A 165 -13.70 12.92 14.17
N ALA A 166 -14.15 14.18 14.12
CA ALA A 166 -13.34 15.34 14.48
C ALA A 166 -12.77 15.26 15.91
N GLN A 167 -13.50 14.64 16.85
CA GLN A 167 -13.08 14.51 18.25
C GLN A 167 -11.97 13.47 18.44
N TYR A 168 -11.83 12.54 17.51
CA TYR A 168 -10.90 11.41 17.59
C TYR A 168 -9.64 11.60 16.74
N LEU A 169 -9.66 12.53 15.78
CA LEU A 169 -8.57 12.67 14.80
C LEU A 169 -7.23 13.08 15.41
N ASP A 170 -7.23 13.96 16.42
CA ASP A 170 -5.96 14.41 17.02
C ASP A 170 -5.25 13.27 17.75
N GLU A 171 -5.99 12.49 18.54
CA GLU A 171 -5.44 11.28 19.18
C GLU A 171 -5.01 10.26 18.12
N ALA A 172 -5.83 10.02 17.10
CA ALA A 172 -5.51 9.07 16.04
C ALA A 172 -4.25 9.45 15.24
N ARG A 173 -4.00 10.75 15.03
CA ARG A 173 -2.75 11.26 14.43
C ARG A 173 -1.55 10.95 15.32
N LEU A 174 -1.65 11.18 16.62
CA LEU A 174 -0.57 10.84 17.56
C LEU A 174 -0.26 9.34 17.54
N VAL A 175 -1.29 8.50 17.54
CA VAL A 175 -1.14 7.05 17.41
C VAL A 175 -0.48 6.69 16.08
N GLY A 176 -0.93 7.27 14.96
CA GLY A 176 -0.33 7.07 13.64
C GLY A 176 1.15 7.45 13.60
N ASN A 177 1.53 8.57 14.23
CA ASN A 177 2.92 9.01 14.33
C ASN A 177 3.78 8.00 15.10
N SER A 178 3.30 7.49 16.23
CA SER A 178 4.00 6.44 16.98
C SER A 178 4.12 5.12 16.21
N VAL A 179 3.18 4.82 15.30
CA VAL A 179 3.32 3.66 14.40
C VAL A 179 4.40 3.92 13.36
N ILE A 180 4.46 5.12 12.77
CA ILE A 180 5.50 5.52 11.81
C ILE A 180 6.88 5.44 12.46
N GLU A 181 7.04 5.96 13.67
CA GLU A 181 8.29 5.89 14.44
C GLU A 181 8.74 4.44 14.63
N LYS A 182 7.82 3.53 14.98
CA LYS A 182 8.13 2.09 15.07
C LYS A 182 8.48 1.47 13.73
N CYS A 183 7.84 1.88 12.65
CA CYS A 183 8.22 1.42 11.31
C CYS A 183 9.64 1.86 10.96
N HIS A 184 10.02 3.08 11.36
CA HIS A 184 11.36 3.60 11.18
C HIS A 184 12.40 2.80 11.98
N GLU A 185 12.12 2.51 13.24
CA GLU A 185 13.00 1.70 14.11
C GLU A 185 13.24 0.29 13.56
N ASN A 186 12.20 -0.32 12.98
CA ASN A 186 12.23 -1.71 12.51
C ASN A 186 12.57 -1.85 11.02
N ASN A 187 12.76 -0.75 10.28
CA ASN A 187 12.88 -0.75 8.82
C ASN A 187 11.70 -1.48 8.14
N ASP A 188 10.47 -1.08 8.48
CA ASP A 188 9.26 -1.63 7.87
C ASP A 188 8.77 -0.77 6.69
N HIS A 189 8.20 -1.43 5.68
CA HIS A 189 7.43 -0.74 4.64
C HIS A 189 6.10 -0.24 5.20
N TYR A 190 5.67 0.95 4.78
CA TYR A 190 4.34 1.45 5.14
C TYR A 190 3.71 2.33 4.06
N PHE A 191 2.39 2.38 4.11
CA PHE A 191 1.52 3.27 3.36
C PHE A 191 0.84 4.22 4.35
N ASN A 192 1.17 5.50 4.29
CA ASN A 192 0.56 6.55 5.12
C ASN A 192 -0.46 7.32 4.27
N LEU A 193 -1.74 7.12 4.57
CA LEU A 193 -2.84 7.88 3.97
C LEU A 193 -3.27 9.03 4.87
N GLN A 194 -3.19 10.24 4.33
CA GLN A 194 -3.87 11.40 4.90
C GLN A 194 -5.09 11.69 4.02
N ILE A 195 -6.28 11.69 4.63
CA ILE A 195 -7.52 12.03 3.92
C ILE A 195 -7.81 13.49 4.21
N ASP A 196 -7.87 14.31 3.15
CA ASP A 196 -8.06 15.76 3.27
C ASP A 196 -7.11 16.41 4.30
N GLY A 197 -5.87 15.90 4.35
CA GLY A 197 -4.89 16.28 5.35
C GLY A 197 -3.97 17.38 4.86
N GLU A 198 -3.44 18.19 5.78
CA GLU A 198 -2.35 19.09 5.48
C GLU A 198 -1.05 18.31 5.19
N LYS A 199 -0.19 18.86 4.31
CA LYS A 199 1.13 18.27 4.02
C LYS A 199 2.01 18.13 5.28
N SER A 200 1.82 19.02 6.26
CA SER A 200 2.49 19.00 7.57
C SER A 200 2.27 17.69 8.32
N ASN A 201 1.16 16.99 8.10
CA ASN A 201 0.86 15.69 8.72
C ASN A 201 1.80 14.56 8.25
N PHE A 202 2.57 14.75 7.18
CA PHE A 202 3.61 13.81 6.75
C PHE A 202 4.96 14.05 7.41
N ALA A 203 5.14 15.09 8.23
CA ALA A 203 6.44 15.40 8.82
C ALA A 203 7.12 14.20 9.51
N PRO A 204 6.41 13.33 10.25
CA PRO A 204 7.03 12.12 10.80
C PRO A 204 7.51 11.16 9.70
N SER A 205 6.72 10.95 8.65
CA SER A 205 7.13 10.09 7.53
C SER A 205 8.30 10.66 6.73
N LEU A 206 8.42 11.98 6.66
CA LEU A 206 9.48 12.67 5.92
C LEU A 206 10.83 12.70 6.65
N ALA A 207 10.87 12.28 7.93
CA ALA A 207 12.07 12.33 8.76
C ALA A 207 13.26 11.50 8.24
N ARG A 208 12.98 10.46 7.44
CA ARG A 208 13.99 9.55 6.86
C ARG A 208 14.22 9.72 5.36
N VAL A 209 13.66 10.77 4.76
CA VAL A 209 13.83 11.01 3.32
C VAL A 209 15.30 11.32 3.03
N GLY A 210 15.80 10.78 1.93
CA GLY A 210 17.20 10.95 1.51
C GLY A 210 18.17 9.96 2.14
N GLU A 211 17.72 9.09 3.05
CA GLU A 211 18.56 7.98 3.52
C GLU A 211 18.86 6.98 2.39
N ASP A 212 20.04 6.36 2.45
CA ASP A 212 20.60 5.48 1.40
C ASP A 212 19.80 4.20 1.14
N ASN A 213 18.78 3.91 1.95
CA ASN A 213 17.97 2.71 1.83
C ASN A 213 16.45 2.96 1.84
N VAL A 214 16.02 4.23 1.83
CA VAL A 214 14.60 4.60 1.93
C VAL A 214 14.08 5.08 0.58
N ILE A 215 13.06 4.39 0.08
CA ILE A 215 12.28 4.81 -1.08
C ILE A 215 11.09 5.60 -0.56
N THR A 216 10.99 6.89 -0.89
CA THR A 216 9.82 7.70 -0.52
C THR A 216 8.98 8.01 -1.74
N VAL A 217 7.69 7.73 -1.66
CA VAL A 217 6.72 8.03 -2.72
C VAL A 217 5.74 9.06 -2.18
N PHE A 218 5.47 10.10 -2.95
CA PHE A 218 4.43 11.07 -2.63
C PHE A 218 3.39 11.09 -3.75
N ARG A 219 2.16 10.73 -3.41
CA ARG A 219 1.01 10.79 -4.32
C ARG A 219 0.04 11.90 -3.90
N SER A 220 -0.06 12.92 -4.74
CA SER A 220 -1.08 13.98 -4.66
C SER A 220 -2.21 13.82 -5.69
N GLU A 221 -2.00 13.02 -6.74
CA GLU A 221 -3.02 12.77 -7.75
C GLU A 221 -3.93 11.60 -7.36
N PRO A 222 -5.20 11.59 -7.79
CA PRO A 222 -6.08 10.43 -7.61
C PRO A 222 -5.42 9.14 -8.14
N PRO A 223 -5.58 7.98 -7.48
CA PRO A 223 -4.96 6.72 -7.88
C PRO A 223 -5.72 6.07 -9.04
N MET A 224 -5.51 6.59 -10.25
CA MET A 224 -6.15 6.13 -11.49
C MET A 224 -5.11 5.81 -12.57
N ALA A 225 -5.47 5.00 -13.57
CA ALA A 225 -4.62 4.81 -14.74
C ALA A 225 -4.23 6.16 -15.40
N GLY A 226 -2.96 6.29 -15.79
CA GLY A 226 -2.43 7.51 -16.42
C GLY A 226 -2.07 8.67 -15.48
N THR A 227 -2.24 8.51 -14.16
CA THR A 227 -1.82 9.50 -13.14
C THR A 227 -0.46 9.13 -12.52
N SER A 228 0.25 10.12 -12.00
CA SER A 228 1.65 10.02 -11.57
C SER A 228 1.84 10.24 -10.06
N CYS A 229 3.04 9.93 -9.57
CA CYS A 229 3.50 10.24 -8.22
C CYS A 229 4.95 10.72 -8.28
N ASP A 230 5.35 11.49 -7.27
CA ASP A 230 6.73 11.88 -7.07
C ASP A 230 7.47 10.78 -6.31
N VAL A 231 8.66 10.41 -6.78
CA VAL A 231 9.47 9.35 -6.18
C VAL A 231 10.85 9.89 -5.86
N LEU A 232 11.23 9.76 -4.59
CA LEU A 232 12.58 10.03 -4.10
C LEU A 232 13.25 8.69 -3.85
N PHE A 233 14.19 8.35 -4.73
CA PHE A 233 15.00 7.15 -4.61
C PHE A 233 16.06 7.30 -3.51
N PRO A 234 16.61 6.18 -3.00
CA PRO A 234 17.60 6.23 -1.94
C PRO A 234 18.81 7.10 -2.31
N GLY A 235 19.26 7.92 -1.36
CA GLY A 235 20.37 8.87 -1.55
C GLY A 235 20.05 10.10 -2.43
N ALA A 236 18.79 10.31 -2.84
CA ALA A 236 18.40 11.51 -3.57
C ALA A 236 18.50 12.77 -2.68
N GLU A 237 19.09 13.84 -3.22
CA GLU A 237 19.10 15.16 -2.58
C GLU A 237 17.69 15.77 -2.58
N ILE A 238 17.20 16.19 -1.41
CA ILE A 238 15.90 16.84 -1.27
C ILE A 238 16.04 18.31 -1.67
N ASP A 239 15.51 18.71 -2.82
CA ASP A 239 15.30 20.14 -3.11
C ASP A 239 14.02 20.63 -2.43
N MET A 240 14.15 21.12 -1.19
CA MET A 240 13.03 21.71 -0.44
C MET A 240 12.55 23.06 -0.99
N LYS A 241 13.03 23.54 -2.15
CA LYS A 241 12.62 24.84 -2.72
C LYS A 241 11.24 24.87 -3.37
N GLY A 242 10.56 23.72 -3.52
CA GLY A 242 9.21 23.63 -4.10
C GLY A 242 8.06 23.42 -3.12
N ALA A 243 8.35 23.30 -1.82
CA ALA A 243 7.34 22.98 -0.81
C ALA A 243 6.74 24.26 -0.16
N ASN A 244 6.02 25.06 -0.95
CA ASN A 244 5.07 26.06 -0.45
C ASN A 244 3.73 25.88 -1.18
#